data_AF-A0A8H6NHQ3-F1
#
_entry.id   AF-A0A8H6NHQ3-F1
#
_cell.length_a   1.000
_cell.length_b   1.000
_cell.length_c   1.000
_cell.angle_alpha   90.00
_cell.angle_beta   90.00
_cell.angle_gamma   90.00
#
_symmetry.space_group_name_H-M   'P 1'
#
loop_
_entity.id
_entity.type
_entity.pdbx_description
1 polymer ?
#
loop_
_entity_poly.entity_id
_entity_poly.type
_entity_poly.pdbx_seq_one_letter_code
_entity_poly.pdbx_strand_id
1 'polypeptide(L)'
;MKSGHWDNPVKDSRARAWAAFEEAASIEKTAFDVAANRLVFEEYFKPKCMGRSPDTEKSQALRQRLSTALDVLEKKSSKTKFMAGDVSGFRSRSLAGSSDLSSFQKLTLVDLFYVPYTHHLKNDVFPSFLDGRPHLAAWWETMESLSSYKAVFGSKSTRQNID
;
A
#
# COMPACT_ATOMS: atom_id res chain seq x y z
N MET A 1 13.29 -38.47 -30.98
CA MET A 1 13.92 -37.17 -30.68
C MET A 1 13.27 -36.62 -29.42
N LYS A 2 14.04 -36.36 -28.36
CA LYS A 2 13.52 -35.80 -27.11
C LYS A 2 13.20 -34.31 -27.36
N SER A 3 11.94 -33.93 -27.21
CA SER A 3 11.47 -32.55 -27.28
C SER A 3 12.20 -31.70 -26.24
N GLY A 4 13.14 -30.88 -26.70
CA GLY A 4 14.01 -30.07 -25.86
C GLY A 4 13.39 -28.72 -25.47
N HIS A 5 13.42 -28.46 -24.16
CA HIS A 5 14.03 -27.26 -23.56
C HIS A 5 13.29 -25.91 -23.46
N TRP A 6 12.01 -25.74 -23.83
CA TRP A 6 11.41 -24.37 -23.79
C TRP A 6 10.45 -24.04 -22.65
N ASP A 7 9.84 -25.02 -21.98
CA ASP A 7 8.96 -24.73 -20.85
C ASP A 7 9.69 -24.95 -19.53
N ASN A 8 10.36 -23.91 -19.04
CA ASN A 8 10.90 -23.89 -17.68
C ASN A 8 9.92 -23.15 -16.75
N PRO A 9 8.99 -23.87 -16.07
CA PRO A 9 7.94 -23.26 -15.24
C PRO A 9 8.48 -22.39 -14.11
N VAL A 10 9.74 -22.60 -13.68
CA VAL A 10 10.41 -21.80 -12.64
C VAL A 10 10.82 -20.41 -13.13
N LYS A 11 11.16 -20.25 -14.43
CA LYS A 11 11.45 -18.93 -15.02
C LYS A 11 10.17 -18.11 -15.16
N ASP A 12 9.10 -18.77 -15.57
CA ASP A 12 7.78 -18.15 -15.76
C ASP A 12 7.19 -17.68 -14.42
N SER A 13 7.32 -18.47 -13.34
CA SER A 13 6.81 -18.06 -12.02
C SER A 13 7.48 -16.80 -11.46
N ARG A 14 8.80 -16.64 -11.63
CA ARG A 14 9.51 -15.45 -11.14
C ARG A 14 9.17 -14.21 -11.96
N ALA A 15 9.03 -14.35 -13.28
CA ALA A 15 8.62 -13.26 -14.15
C ALA A 15 7.22 -12.75 -13.78
N ARG A 16 6.28 -13.65 -13.50
CA ARG A 16 4.92 -13.28 -13.03
C ARG A 16 4.93 -12.56 -11.69
N ALA A 17 5.71 -13.04 -10.72
CA ALA A 17 5.84 -12.38 -9.41
C ALA A 17 6.46 -10.97 -9.54
N TRP A 18 7.43 -10.80 -10.46
CA TRP A 18 8.00 -9.49 -10.76
C TRP A 18 6.96 -8.57 -11.42
N ALA A 19 6.24 -9.06 -12.42
CA ALA A 19 5.17 -8.30 -13.09
C ALA A 19 4.09 -7.85 -12.10
N ALA A 20 3.67 -8.72 -11.18
CA ALA A 20 2.68 -8.39 -10.16
C ALA A 20 3.17 -7.30 -9.19
N PHE A 21 4.45 -7.37 -8.79
CA PHE A 21 5.08 -6.33 -7.98
C PHE A 21 5.14 -4.98 -8.71
N GLU A 22 5.62 -4.97 -9.96
CA GLU A 22 5.75 -3.76 -10.78
C GLU A 22 4.38 -3.13 -11.08
N GLU A 23 3.37 -3.93 -11.39
CA GLU A 23 2.01 -3.45 -11.59
C GLU A 23 1.49 -2.76 -10.32
N ALA A 24 1.65 -3.41 -9.15
CA ALA A 24 1.24 -2.82 -7.88
C ALA A 24 2.01 -1.50 -7.58
N ALA A 25 3.32 -1.47 -7.84
CA ALA A 25 4.14 -0.29 -7.61
C ALA A 25 3.77 0.86 -8.56
N SER A 26 3.43 0.55 -9.81
CA SER A 26 2.94 1.53 -10.77
C SER A 26 1.59 2.10 -10.34
N ILE A 27 0.67 1.27 -9.83
CA ILE A 27 -0.63 1.73 -9.32
C ILE A 27 -0.45 2.65 -8.11
N GLU A 28 0.41 2.27 -7.15
CA GLU A 28 0.75 3.12 -6.02
C GLU A 28 1.21 4.49 -6.50
N LYS A 29 2.22 4.50 -7.38
CA LYS A 29 2.88 5.74 -7.77
C LYS A 29 2.02 6.65 -8.63
N THR A 30 1.22 6.08 -9.53
CA THR A 30 0.50 6.85 -10.56
C THR A 30 -0.97 7.12 -10.22
N ALA A 31 -1.55 6.36 -9.29
CA ALA A 31 -2.95 6.52 -8.89
C ALA A 31 -3.10 6.99 -7.43
N PHE A 32 -2.43 6.32 -6.48
CA PHE A 32 -2.55 6.65 -5.06
C PHE A 32 -1.70 7.87 -4.67
N ASP A 33 -0.38 7.83 -4.87
CA ASP A 33 0.57 8.88 -4.46
C ASP A 33 0.19 10.24 -5.04
N VAL A 34 -0.19 10.29 -6.33
CA VAL A 34 -0.55 11.54 -7.02
C VAL A 34 -1.67 12.32 -6.34
N ALA A 35 -2.57 11.63 -5.61
CA ALA A 35 -3.67 12.25 -4.88
C ALA A 35 -3.37 12.33 -3.37
N ALA A 36 -2.92 11.23 -2.76
CA ALA A 36 -2.67 11.12 -1.33
C ALA A 36 -1.61 12.09 -0.84
N ASN A 37 -0.43 12.13 -1.48
CA ASN A 37 0.66 13.02 -1.12
C ASN A 37 0.23 14.49 -1.19
N ARG A 38 -0.44 14.87 -2.27
CA ARG A 38 -0.91 16.25 -2.47
C ARG A 38 -1.97 16.67 -1.46
N LEU A 39 -2.88 15.75 -1.11
CA LEU A 39 -3.90 16.01 -0.09
C LEU A 39 -3.28 16.19 1.28
N VAL A 40 -2.38 15.27 1.68
CA VAL A 40 -1.63 15.37 2.94
C VAL A 40 -0.79 16.65 2.98
N PHE A 41 -0.14 17.02 1.87
CA PHE A 41 0.58 18.28 1.80
C PHE A 41 -0.33 19.49 2.01
N GLU A 42 -1.46 19.52 1.32
CA GLU A 42 -2.41 20.64 1.36
C GLU A 42 -3.05 20.82 2.74
N GLU A 43 -3.47 19.72 3.39
CA GLU A 43 -4.27 19.77 4.61
C GLU A 43 -3.47 19.55 5.90
N TYR A 44 -2.33 18.87 5.85
CA TYR A 44 -1.47 18.63 7.03
C TYR A 44 -0.21 19.49 7.00
N PHE A 45 0.65 19.31 5.99
CA PHE A 45 1.97 19.98 6.00
C PHE A 45 1.87 21.49 5.79
N LYS A 46 0.99 21.97 4.91
CA LYS A 46 0.87 23.42 4.64
C LYS A 46 0.42 24.20 5.90
N PRO A 47 -0.61 23.79 6.65
CA PRO A 47 -0.94 24.45 7.91
C PRO A 47 0.14 24.27 8.98
N LYS A 48 0.65 23.05 9.18
CA LYS A 48 1.56 22.73 10.29
C LYS A 48 2.99 23.23 10.10
N CYS A 49 3.50 23.26 8.88
CA CYS A 49 4.90 23.58 8.58
C CYS A 49 5.08 24.94 7.90
N MET A 50 4.03 25.52 7.32
CA MET A 50 4.14 26.77 6.55
C MET A 50 3.20 27.88 7.04
N GLY A 51 2.31 27.60 8.00
CA GLY A 51 1.35 28.59 8.52
C GLY A 51 0.35 29.10 7.48
N ARG A 52 0.09 28.31 6.42
CA ARG A 52 -0.85 28.67 5.35
C ARG A 52 -2.10 27.81 5.43
N SER A 53 -3.24 28.39 5.07
CA SER A 53 -4.51 27.66 5.02
C SER A 53 -4.57 26.71 3.81
N PRO A 54 -5.25 25.55 3.92
CA PRO A 54 -5.52 24.68 2.79
C PRO A 54 -6.45 25.34 1.78
N ASP A 55 -6.28 25.00 0.50
CA ASP A 55 -7.21 25.29 -0.59
C ASP A 55 -8.33 24.24 -0.60
N THR A 56 -9.52 24.66 -0.18
CA THR A 56 -10.69 23.78 -0.04
C THR A 56 -11.10 23.10 -1.35
N GLU A 57 -11.08 23.83 -2.47
CA GLU A 57 -11.54 23.31 -3.76
C GLU A 57 -10.54 22.26 -4.29
N LYS A 58 -9.25 22.56 -4.18
CA LYS A 58 -8.18 21.62 -4.50
C LYS A 58 -8.23 20.38 -3.61
N SER A 59 -8.43 20.54 -2.31
CA SER A 59 -8.58 19.44 -1.36
C SER A 59 -9.75 18.53 -1.71
N GLN A 60 -10.91 19.11 -2.05
CA GLN A 60 -12.09 18.34 -2.45
C GLN A 60 -11.83 17.53 -3.73
N ALA A 61 -11.22 18.14 -4.75
CA ALA A 61 -10.87 17.45 -5.98
C ALA A 61 -9.87 16.30 -5.73
N LEU A 62 -8.89 16.49 -4.85
CA LEU A 62 -7.93 15.46 -4.46
C LEU A 62 -8.60 14.30 -3.70
N ARG A 63 -9.54 14.59 -2.79
CA ARG A 63 -10.33 13.56 -2.07
C ARG A 63 -11.17 12.72 -3.03
N GLN A 64 -11.81 13.34 -4.02
CA GLN A 64 -12.57 12.62 -5.05
C GLN A 64 -11.65 11.72 -5.88
N ARG A 65 -10.53 12.25 -6.38
CA ARG A 65 -9.55 11.46 -7.14
C ARG A 65 -8.98 10.29 -6.35
N LEU A 66 -8.65 10.52 -5.08
CA LEU A 66 -8.18 9.49 -4.17
C LEU A 66 -9.25 8.42 -3.93
N SER A 67 -10.51 8.82 -3.72
CA SER A 67 -11.63 7.87 -3.55
C SER A 67 -11.78 6.96 -4.75
N THR A 68 -11.70 7.49 -5.97
CA THR A 68 -11.73 6.68 -7.19
C THR A 68 -10.58 5.66 -7.26
N ALA A 69 -9.36 6.07 -6.90
CA ALA A 69 -8.22 5.16 -6.87
C ALA A 69 -8.40 4.06 -5.81
N LEU A 70 -8.90 4.42 -4.63
CA LEU A 70 -9.18 3.48 -3.54
C LEU A 70 -10.29 2.49 -3.90
N ASP A 71 -11.32 2.89 -4.65
CA ASP A 71 -12.39 1.97 -5.07
C ASP A 71 -11.87 0.91 -6.04
N VAL A 72 -10.90 1.25 -6.89
CA VAL A 72 -10.22 0.29 -7.76
C VAL A 72 -9.33 -0.65 -6.92
N LEU A 73 -8.57 -0.09 -5.98
CA LEU A 73 -7.72 -0.86 -5.08
C LEU A 73 -8.52 -1.80 -4.19
N GLU A 74 -9.69 -1.39 -3.70
CA GLU A 74 -10.60 -2.21 -2.90
C GLU A 74 -11.09 -3.42 -3.71
N LYS A 75 -11.52 -3.21 -4.96
CA LYS A 75 -11.91 -4.29 -5.86
C LYS A 75 -10.76 -5.27 -6.11
N LYS A 76 -9.54 -4.77 -6.31
CA LYS A 76 -8.34 -5.61 -6.49
C LYS A 76 -8.02 -6.39 -5.22
N SER A 77 -8.08 -5.74 -4.07
CA SER A 77 -7.76 -6.30 -2.75
C SER A 77 -8.77 -7.35 -2.28
N SER A 78 -9.98 -7.40 -2.85
CA SER A 78 -10.94 -8.49 -2.58
C SER A 78 -10.40 -9.89 -2.87
N LYS A 79 -9.34 -10.01 -3.69
CA LYS A 79 -8.72 -11.28 -4.09
C LYS A 79 -7.38 -11.50 -3.41
N THR A 80 -6.83 -10.48 -2.74
CA THR A 80 -5.44 -10.45 -2.27
C THR A 80 -5.28 -9.70 -0.96
N LYS A 81 -4.62 -10.32 0.02
CA LYS A 81 -4.27 -9.77 1.33
C LYS A 81 -3.27 -8.61 1.26
N PHE A 82 -2.39 -8.61 0.26
CA PHE A 82 -1.33 -7.61 0.08
C PHE A 82 -1.36 -7.06 -1.35
N MET A 83 -0.81 -5.87 -1.55
CA MET A 83 -0.96 -5.07 -2.78
C MET A 83 -0.37 -5.74 -4.02
N ALA A 84 0.74 -6.47 -3.88
CA ALA A 84 1.37 -7.21 -4.97
C ALA A 84 0.66 -8.53 -5.32
N GLY A 85 -0.28 -9.00 -4.48
CA GLY A 85 -0.98 -10.26 -4.71
C GLY A 85 -0.08 -11.49 -4.60
N ASP A 86 -0.12 -12.36 -5.61
CA ASP A 86 0.65 -13.60 -5.65
C ASP A 86 2.09 -13.36 -6.10
N VAL A 87 3.01 -13.44 -5.14
CA VAL A 87 4.46 -13.31 -5.34
C VAL A 87 5.21 -14.62 -5.05
N SER A 88 4.52 -15.76 -5.16
CA SER A 88 5.07 -17.10 -4.91
C SER A 88 6.29 -17.45 -5.79
N GLY A 89 6.48 -16.77 -6.92
CA GLY A 89 7.66 -16.89 -7.78
C GLY A 89 8.99 -16.49 -7.12
N PHE A 90 8.97 -15.76 -5.99
CA PHE A 90 10.18 -15.40 -5.23
C PHE A 90 10.62 -16.46 -4.21
N ARG A 91 10.04 -17.66 -4.20
CA ARG A 91 10.42 -18.73 -3.26
C ARG A 91 11.93 -19.02 -3.31
N SER A 92 12.52 -19.13 -2.13
CA SER A 92 13.80 -19.84 -1.98
C SER A 92 13.59 -21.31 -2.29
N ARG A 93 14.51 -21.89 -3.08
CA ARG A 93 14.48 -23.30 -3.52
C ARG A 93 14.38 -24.29 -2.34
N SER A 94 14.84 -23.88 -1.16
CA SER A 94 14.79 -24.66 0.09
C SER A 94 13.38 -24.87 0.67
N LEU A 95 12.37 -24.10 0.24
CA LEU A 95 11.00 -24.18 0.75
C LEU A 95 10.01 -24.83 -0.23
N ALA A 96 10.51 -25.42 -1.32
CA ALA A 96 9.71 -25.93 -2.44
C ALA A 96 8.78 -27.12 -2.10
N GLY A 97 8.92 -27.73 -0.92
CA GLY A 97 8.14 -28.90 -0.50
C GLY A 97 6.73 -28.61 0.06
N SER A 98 6.38 -27.35 0.32
CA SER A 98 5.01 -27.01 0.77
C SER A 98 4.05 -26.97 -0.43
N SER A 99 3.00 -27.79 -0.37
CA SER A 99 1.91 -27.91 -1.34
C SER A 99 0.81 -26.86 -1.18
N ASP A 100 0.83 -26.07 -0.11
CA ASP A 100 -0.17 -25.03 0.11
C ASP A 100 0.23 -23.76 -0.66
N LEU A 101 -0.29 -23.63 -1.87
CA LEU A 101 -0.12 -22.46 -2.73
C LEU A 101 -0.93 -21.24 -2.24
N SER A 102 -1.92 -21.43 -1.37
CA SER A 102 -2.83 -20.36 -0.91
C SER A 102 -2.24 -19.48 0.18
N SER A 103 -1.19 -19.95 0.88
CA SER A 103 -0.55 -19.24 2.00
C SER A 103 0.65 -18.38 1.60
N PHE A 104 0.81 -18.06 0.31
CA PHE A 104 1.96 -17.27 -0.20
C PHE A 104 1.66 -15.84 -0.63
N GLN A 105 0.50 -15.28 -0.29
CA GLN A 105 0.33 -13.82 -0.32
C GLN A 105 1.19 -13.21 0.79
N LYS A 106 2.29 -12.56 0.39
CA LYS A 106 3.28 -11.99 1.29
C LYS A 106 3.25 -10.47 1.21
N LEU A 107 3.49 -9.84 2.37
CA LEU A 107 3.86 -8.44 2.43
C LEU A 107 5.11 -8.24 1.57
N THR A 108 5.09 -7.21 0.73
CA THR A 108 6.23 -6.82 -0.09
C THR A 108 6.57 -5.35 0.14
N LEU A 109 7.64 -4.88 -0.49
CA LEU A 109 8.04 -3.48 -0.41
C LEU A 109 6.92 -2.54 -0.91
N VAL A 110 6.07 -2.97 -1.83
CA VAL A 110 5.01 -2.11 -2.38
C VAL A 110 3.95 -1.77 -1.33
N ASP A 111 3.64 -2.68 -0.39
CA ASP A 111 2.72 -2.39 0.71
C ASP A 111 3.26 -1.25 1.59
N LEU A 112 4.58 -1.17 1.75
CA LEU A 112 5.24 -0.14 2.54
C LEU A 112 5.25 1.23 1.85
N PHE A 113 5.14 1.30 0.52
CA PHE A 113 5.09 2.58 -0.21
C PHE A 113 3.85 3.40 0.18
N TYR A 114 2.73 2.73 0.42
CA TYR A 114 1.50 3.37 0.85
C TYR A 114 1.56 3.92 2.28
N VAL A 115 2.39 3.33 3.16
CA VAL A 115 2.34 3.55 4.62
C VAL A 115 2.45 5.02 5.03
N PRO A 116 3.43 5.83 4.56
CA PRO A 116 3.61 7.18 5.06
C PRO A 116 2.38 8.08 4.85
N TYR A 117 1.79 8.04 3.65
CA TYR A 117 0.61 8.87 3.37
C TYR A 117 -0.67 8.25 3.90
N THR A 118 -0.79 6.92 3.95
CA THR A 118 -1.95 6.27 4.57
C THR A 118 -2.04 6.59 6.06
N HIS A 119 -0.90 6.68 6.76
CA HIS A 119 -0.84 7.13 8.15
C HIS A 119 -1.47 8.52 8.33
N HIS A 120 -1.01 9.51 7.55
CA HIS A 120 -1.53 10.88 7.65
C HIS A 120 -2.96 11.02 7.14
N LEU A 121 -3.34 10.29 6.09
CA LEU A 121 -4.73 10.18 5.65
C LEU A 121 -5.63 9.72 6.80
N LYS A 122 -5.26 8.64 7.49
CA LYS A 122 -6.07 8.08 8.57
C LYS A 122 -6.13 8.97 9.81
N ASN A 123 -5.00 9.54 10.21
CA ASN A 123 -4.86 10.20 11.51
C ASN A 123 -5.12 11.72 11.46
N ASP A 124 -4.92 12.37 10.32
CA ASP A 124 -4.85 13.82 10.27
C ASP A 124 -5.84 14.45 9.27
N VAL A 125 -5.95 13.91 8.04
CA VAL A 125 -6.61 14.65 6.95
C VAL A 125 -7.91 14.02 6.47
N PHE A 126 -8.02 12.70 6.34
CA PHE A 126 -9.21 12.05 5.78
C PHE A 126 -9.56 10.74 6.50
N PRO A 127 -9.93 10.75 7.80
CA PRO A 127 -10.05 9.52 8.61
C PRO A 127 -11.05 8.46 8.09
N SER A 128 -12.06 8.89 7.32
CA SER A 128 -13.10 8.07 6.71
C SER A 128 -12.76 7.52 5.32
N PHE A 129 -11.54 7.74 4.79
CA PHE A 129 -11.17 7.27 3.45
C PHE A 129 -11.19 5.74 3.28
N LEU A 130 -11.27 4.97 4.37
CA LEU A 130 -11.42 3.51 4.34
C LEU A 130 -12.86 3.05 4.57
N ASP A 131 -13.78 3.97 4.85
CA ASP A 131 -15.18 3.63 5.08
C ASP A 131 -15.79 3.05 3.80
N GLY A 132 -16.47 1.91 3.93
CA GLY A 132 -16.99 1.15 2.78
C GLY A 132 -15.93 0.37 2.00
N ARG A 133 -14.68 0.33 2.46
CA ARG A 133 -13.55 -0.39 1.83
C ARG A 133 -12.94 -1.44 2.78
N PRO A 134 -13.69 -2.50 3.12
CA PRO A 134 -13.28 -3.46 4.17
C PRO A 134 -11.98 -4.20 3.87
N HIS A 135 -11.64 -4.49 2.62
CA HIS A 135 -10.40 -5.20 2.30
C HIS A 135 -9.19 -4.29 2.52
N LEU A 136 -9.28 -3.03 2.09
CA LEU A 136 -8.26 -2.02 2.38
C LEU A 136 -8.17 -1.70 3.88
N ALA A 137 -9.29 -1.67 4.59
CA ALA A 137 -9.30 -1.50 6.04
C ALA A 137 -8.55 -2.64 6.75
N ALA A 138 -8.84 -3.90 6.41
CA ALA A 138 -8.14 -5.06 6.97
C ALA A 138 -6.65 -5.11 6.60
N TRP A 139 -6.31 -4.71 5.36
CA TRP A 139 -4.92 -4.54 4.95
C TRP A 139 -4.21 -3.46 5.80
N TRP A 140 -4.87 -2.32 6.03
CA TRP A 140 -4.30 -1.24 6.84
C TRP A 140 -4.10 -1.66 8.29
N GLU A 141 -5.06 -2.35 8.91
CA GLU A 141 -4.91 -2.94 10.24
C GLU A 141 -3.69 -3.87 10.32
N THR A 142 -3.45 -4.65 9.27
CA THR A 142 -2.24 -5.47 9.16
C THR A 142 -0.98 -4.60 9.16
N MET A 143 -0.95 -3.50 8.39
CA MET A 143 0.19 -2.56 8.37
C MET A 143 0.43 -1.93 9.74
N GLU A 144 -0.63 -1.49 10.43
CA GLU A 144 -0.54 -0.89 11.76
C GLU A 144 -0.07 -1.87 12.83
N SER A 145 -0.35 -3.16 12.64
CA SER A 145 0.09 -4.21 13.55
C SER A 145 1.61 -4.46 13.51
N LEU A 146 2.28 -4.09 12.41
CA LEU A 146 3.71 -4.36 12.18
C LEU A 146 4.58 -3.67 13.25
N SER A 147 5.59 -4.41 13.74
CA SER A 147 6.58 -3.85 14.67
C SER A 147 7.34 -2.67 14.06
N SER A 148 7.66 -2.73 12.76
CA SER A 148 8.31 -1.63 12.03
C SER A 148 7.45 -0.38 11.94
N TYR A 149 6.14 -0.53 11.68
CA TYR A 149 5.21 0.61 11.71
C TYR A 149 5.14 1.22 13.10
N LYS A 150 4.96 0.39 14.14
CA LYS A 150 4.92 0.84 15.53
C LYS A 150 6.22 1.51 15.98
N ALA A 151 7.37 1.08 15.48
CA ALA A 151 8.65 1.72 15.77
C ALA A 151 8.74 3.15 15.21
N VAL A 152 8.11 3.43 14.07
CA VAL A 152 8.12 4.75 13.43
C VAL A 152 6.98 5.64 13.93
N PHE A 153 5.78 5.09 14.11
CA PHE A 153 4.55 5.87 14.35
C PHE A 153 3.85 5.56 15.69
N GLY A 154 4.23 4.47 16.37
CA GLY A 154 3.58 4.00 17.60
C GLY A 154 4.00 4.74 18.87
N SER A 155 5.07 5.54 18.84
CA SER A 155 5.39 6.43 19.96
C SER A 155 4.58 7.72 19.85
N LYS A 156 3.52 7.88 20.65
CA LYS A 156 2.95 9.20 20.94
C LYS A 156 3.33 9.63 22.36
N SER A 157 3.94 10.83 22.43
CA SER A 157 3.98 11.79 23.55
C SER A 157 5.17 11.78 24.53
N THR A 158 6.28 12.41 24.11
CA THR A 158 6.97 13.42 24.94
C THR A 158 7.29 14.64 24.07
N ARG A 159 6.28 15.46 23.79
CA ARG A 159 6.46 16.90 23.61
C ARG A 159 5.32 17.57 24.36
N GLN A 160 5.37 17.49 25.68
CA GLN A 160 4.72 18.49 26.51
C GLN A 160 5.59 19.75 26.44
N ASN A 161 4.92 20.86 26.14
CA ASN A 161 5.18 22.22 26.62
C ASN A 161 6.64 22.68 26.62
N ILE A 162 6.98 23.47 25.61
CA ILE A 162 7.92 24.58 25.83
C ILE A 162 7.06 25.83 25.63
N ASP A 163 6.76 26.47 26.76
CA ASP A 163 6.30 27.87 26.84
C ASP A 163 7.33 28.82 26.20
#